data_AF-A0A7K2KMI1-F1
#
_entry.id   AF-A0A7K2KMI1-F1
#
_cell.length_a   1.000
_cell.length_b   1.000
_cell.length_c   1.000
_cell.angle_alpha   90.00
_cell.angle_beta   90.00
_cell.angle_gamma   90.00
#
_symmetry.space_group_name_H-M   'P 1'
#
loop_
_entity.id
_entity.type
_entity.pdbx_description
1 polymer ?
#
loop_
_entity_poly.entity_id
_entity_poly.type
_entity_poly.pdbx_seq_one_letter_code
_entity_poly.pdbx_strand_id
1 'polypeptide(L)'
;MVTVGCGTGDPADPSRTGPVASLTVLDYYTDRTEHAHWGELLAACGRRAGVTIEHRSVPAPSLVPTVLRQAAARTMPDLLMLDNPDLQQIARSGALAPLRPYGVRTDG
;
A
#
# COMPACT_ATOMS: atom_id res chain seq x y z
N MET A 1 19.66 25.10 31.85
CA MET A 1 19.30 25.18 30.42
C MET A 1 20.48 24.65 29.61
N VAL A 2 20.43 23.38 29.20
CA VAL A 2 21.29 22.79 28.16
C VAL A 2 20.42 21.78 27.42
N THR A 3 20.13 22.06 26.16
CA THR A 3 19.43 21.18 25.22
C THR A 3 20.41 20.20 24.60
N VAL A 4 20.11 18.89 24.68
CA VAL A 4 20.81 17.85 23.91
C VAL A 4 19.86 17.39 22.82
N GLY A 5 20.13 17.85 21.60
CA GLY A 5 19.57 17.32 20.37
C GLY A 5 20.74 16.90 19.47
N CYS A 6 20.79 15.61 19.15
CA CYS A 6 21.41 14.98 18.00
C CYS A 6 21.15 13.48 18.15
N GLY A 7 19.97 13.03 17.70
CA GLY A 7 19.76 11.61 17.42
C GLY A 7 20.59 11.29 16.18
N THR A 8 21.67 10.55 16.38
CA THR A 8 22.47 9.96 15.31
C THR A 8 21.52 9.19 14.39
N GLY A 9 21.36 9.68 13.16
CA GLY A 9 20.74 8.90 12.10
C GLY A 9 21.66 7.73 11.81
N ASP A 10 21.32 6.57 12.37
CA ASP A 10 21.90 5.31 11.93
C ASP A 10 21.69 5.20 10.40
N PRO A 11 22.72 4.86 9.61
CA PRO A 11 22.50 4.47 8.23
C PRO A 11 21.48 3.33 8.25
N ALA A 12 20.40 3.50 7.49
CA ALA A 12 19.32 2.52 7.41
C ALA A 12 19.92 1.12 7.17
N ASP A 13 19.86 0.29 8.20
CA ASP A 13 20.29 -1.11 8.14
C ASP A 13 19.38 -1.83 7.13
N PRO A 14 19.88 -2.28 5.97
CA PRO A 14 19.09 -3.02 4.99
C PRO A 14 18.58 -4.37 5.53
N SER A 15 18.99 -4.75 6.74
CA SER A 15 18.67 -6.01 7.40
C SER A 15 17.42 -5.95 8.28
N ARG A 16 16.76 -4.79 8.42
CA ARG A 16 15.50 -4.67 9.18
C ARG A 16 14.26 -5.07 8.37
N THR A 17 14.39 -6.02 7.45
CA THR A 17 13.24 -6.73 6.89
C THR A 17 12.99 -7.97 7.74
N GLY A 18 12.43 -7.75 8.94
CA GLY A 18 11.79 -8.86 9.66
C GLY A 18 10.72 -9.49 8.76
N PRO A 19 10.45 -10.79 8.87
CA PRO A 19 9.44 -11.45 8.06
C PRO A 19 8.10 -10.70 8.17
N VAL A 20 7.60 -10.21 7.03
CA VAL A 20 6.32 -9.52 6.95
C VAL A 20 5.23 -10.58 7.07
N ALA A 21 4.58 -10.68 8.22
CA ALA A 21 3.57 -11.71 8.47
C ALA A 21 2.23 -11.41 7.77
N SER A 22 1.94 -10.14 7.50
CA SER A 22 0.70 -9.70 6.87
C SER A 22 0.90 -8.49 5.97
N LEU A 23 0.08 -8.40 4.92
CA LEU A 23 -0.04 -7.26 4.02
C LEU A 23 -1.48 -6.79 3.97
N THR A 24 -1.67 -5.47 3.98
CA THR A 24 -2.97 -4.84 3.84
C THR A 24 -3.22 -4.43 2.39
N VAL A 25 -4.38 -4.80 1.87
CA VAL A 25 -4.81 -4.48 0.50
C VAL A 25 -6.07 -3.63 0.56
N LEU A 26 -6.07 -2.49 -0.15
CA LEU A 26 -7.25 -1.65 -0.33
C LEU A 26 -7.66 -1.60 -1.80
N ASP A 27 -8.94 -1.79 -2.07
CA ASP A 27 -9.53 -1.60 -3.39
C ASP A 27 -10.92 -0.93 -3.35
N TYR A 28 -11.57 -0.87 -4.51
CA TYR A 28 -12.91 -0.32 -4.67
C TYR A 28 -14.00 -1.34 -5.05
N TYR A 29 -13.70 -2.64 -5.04
CA TYR A 29 -14.61 -3.70 -5.47
C TYR A 29 -15.57 -4.09 -4.34
N THR A 30 -16.56 -3.24 -4.06
CA THR A 30 -17.52 -3.48 -2.97
C THR A 30 -18.63 -4.47 -3.33
N ASP A 31 -18.80 -4.83 -4.60
CA ASP A 31 -19.70 -5.93 -4.96
C ASP A 31 -19.24 -7.22 -4.28
N ARG A 32 -20.18 -7.96 -3.68
CA ARG A 32 -19.84 -9.15 -2.89
C ARG A 32 -19.11 -10.21 -3.71
N THR A 33 -19.49 -10.38 -4.98
CA THR A 33 -18.91 -11.40 -5.85
C THR A 33 -17.50 -10.98 -6.28
N GLU A 34 -17.33 -9.72 -6.67
CA GLU A 34 -16.02 -9.19 -7.06
C GLU A 34 -15.06 -9.13 -5.87
N HIS A 35 -15.52 -8.66 -4.71
CA HIS A 35 -14.76 -8.66 -3.46
C HIS A 35 -14.25 -10.06 -3.12
N ALA A 36 -15.14 -11.06 -3.14
CA ALA A 36 -14.78 -12.44 -2.86
C ALA A 36 -13.77 -12.99 -3.87
N HIS A 37 -13.95 -12.70 -5.16
CA HIS A 37 -13.04 -13.16 -6.21
C HIS A 37 -11.63 -12.58 -6.04
N TRP A 38 -11.52 -11.28 -5.78
CA TRP A 38 -10.23 -10.65 -5.49
C TRP A 38 -9.63 -11.17 -4.18
N GLY A 39 -10.43 -11.35 -3.14
CA GLY A 39 -10.00 -11.92 -1.87
C GLY A 39 -9.40 -13.31 -2.03
N GLU A 40 -10.03 -14.20 -2.82
CA GLU A 40 -9.52 -15.54 -3.11
C GLU A 40 -8.18 -15.52 -3.86
N LEU A 41 -8.07 -14.67 -4.89
CA LEU A 41 -6.84 -14.49 -5.68
C LEU A 41 -5.70 -13.97 -4.81
N LEU A 42 -5.96 -12.91 -4.04
CA LEU A 42 -4.99 -12.31 -3.13
C LEU A 42 -4.56 -13.30 -2.06
N ALA A 43 -5.49 -14.05 -1.46
CA ALA A 43 -5.17 -15.08 -0.48
C ALA A 43 -4.30 -16.20 -1.08
N ALA A 44 -4.56 -16.60 -2.33
CA ALA A 44 -3.71 -17.57 -3.03
C ALA A 44 -2.28 -17.04 -3.26
N CYS A 45 -2.14 -15.77 -3.65
CA CYS A 45 -0.85 -15.09 -3.78
C CYS A 45 -0.14 -14.97 -2.43
N GLY A 46 -0.85 -14.57 -1.37
CA GLY A 46 -0.33 -14.46 -0.02
C GLY A 46 0.26 -15.78 0.50
N ARG A 47 -0.48 -16.89 0.32
CA ARG A 47 0.02 -18.24 0.68
C ARG A 47 1.32 -18.61 -0.04
N ARG A 48 1.44 -18.28 -1.33
CA ARG A 48 2.67 -18.54 -2.11
C ARG A 48 3.84 -17.69 -1.63
N ALA A 49 3.57 -16.46 -1.22
CA ALA A 49 4.58 -15.53 -0.69
C ALA A 49 4.86 -15.73 0.81
N GLY A 50 4.10 -16.59 1.51
CA GLY A 50 4.23 -16.81 2.95
C GLY A 50 3.68 -15.68 3.83
N VAL A 51 2.73 -14.89 3.32
CA VAL A 51 2.13 -13.73 4.00
C VAL A 51 0.60 -13.86 4.10
N THR A 52 0.03 -13.27 5.15
CA THR A 52 -1.43 -13.15 5.32
C THR A 52 -1.92 -11.89 4.59
N ILE A 53 -3.05 -11.95 3.89
CA ILE A 53 -3.63 -10.78 3.23
C ILE A 53 -4.85 -10.28 3.99
N GLU A 54 -4.81 -9.01 4.39
CA GLU A 54 -5.93 -8.27 4.97
C GLU A 54 -6.55 -7.38 3.89
N HIS A 55 -7.60 -7.89 3.25
CA HIS A 55 -8.25 -7.23 2.12
C HIS A 55 -9.45 -6.40 2.56
N ARG A 56 -9.50 -5.13 2.13
CA ARG A 56 -10.60 -4.20 2.38
C ARG A 56 -11.05 -3.53 1.09
N SER A 57 -12.36 -3.37 0.95
CA SER A 57 -12.97 -2.63 -0.15
C SER A 57 -13.71 -1.41 0.37
N VAL A 58 -13.54 -0.27 -0.30
CA VAL A 58 -14.29 0.97 -0.03
C VAL A 58 -15.08 1.37 -1.27
N PRO A 59 -16.22 2.07 -1.14
CA PRO A 59 -16.94 2.53 -2.33
C PRO A 59 -16.04 3.37 -3.23
N ALA A 60 -16.10 3.17 -4.56
CA ALA A 60 -15.25 3.89 -5.52
C ALA A 60 -15.23 5.43 -5.31
N PRO A 61 -16.37 6.12 -5.09
CA PRO A 61 -16.36 7.56 -4.83
C PRO A 61 -15.60 7.97 -3.56
N SER A 62 -15.40 7.04 -2.63
CA SER A 62 -14.69 7.22 -1.36
C SER A 62 -13.23 6.80 -1.42
N LEU A 63 -12.76 6.20 -2.52
CA LEU A 63 -11.40 5.69 -2.66
C LEU A 63 -10.37 6.82 -2.55
N VAL A 64 -10.44 7.82 -3.43
CA VAL A 64 -9.50 8.95 -3.44
C VAL A 64 -9.51 9.70 -2.10
N PRO A 65 -10.65 10.12 -1.52
CA PRO A 65 -10.67 10.77 -0.22
C PRO A 65 -10.06 9.91 0.91
N THR A 66 -10.25 8.59 0.84
CA THR A 66 -9.69 7.65 1.83
C THR A 66 -8.18 7.54 1.70
N VAL A 67 -7.67 7.39 0.47
CA VAL A 67 -6.23 7.29 0.20
C VAL A 67 -5.51 8.58 0.59
N LEU A 68 -6.04 9.75 0.21
CA LEU A 68 -5.43 11.04 0.58
C LEU A 68 -5.37 11.22 2.10
N ARG A 69 -6.43 10.83 2.82
CA ARG A 69 -6.45 10.84 4.29
C ARG A 69 -5.43 9.88 4.89
N GLN A 70 -5.33 8.65 4.38
CA GLN A 70 -4.38 7.64 4.86
C GLN A 70 -2.93 8.04 4.57
N ALA A 71 -2.66 8.66 3.41
CA ALA A 71 -1.35 9.21 3.07
C ALA A 71 -0.92 10.30 4.06
N ALA A 72 -1.82 11.24 4.37
CA ALA A 72 -1.56 12.29 5.37
C ALA A 72 -1.36 11.71 6.78
N ALA A 73 -2.12 10.68 7.15
CA ALA A 73 -2.04 10.01 8.44
C ALA A 73 -0.90 8.99 8.55
N ARG A 74 -0.15 8.73 7.47
CA ARG A 74 0.87 7.67 7.37
C ARG A 74 0.34 6.27 7.74
N THR A 75 -0.90 5.99 7.33
CA THR A 75 -1.59 4.70 7.55
C THR A 75 -2.05 4.09 6.22
N MET A 76 -1.27 4.32 5.17
CA MET A 76 -1.50 3.75 3.84
C MET A 76 -1.48 2.22 3.88
N PRO A 77 -2.29 1.56 3.03
CA PRO A 77 -2.17 0.13 2.83
C PRO A 77 -0.85 -0.21 2.13
N ASP A 78 -0.43 -1.47 2.23
CA ASP A 78 0.77 -1.98 1.56
C ASP A 78 0.54 -2.12 0.05
N LEU A 79 -0.67 -2.53 -0.34
CA LEU A 79 -1.11 -2.62 -1.73
C LEU A 79 -2.38 -1.80 -1.93
N LEU A 80 -2.37 -0.93 -2.93
CA LEU A 80 -3.52 -0.12 -3.31
C LEU A 80 -3.91 -0.43 -4.75
N MET A 81 -5.13 -0.93 -4.94
CA MET A 81 -5.68 -1.19 -6.26
C MET A 81 -6.43 0.05 -6.73
N LEU A 82 -5.93 0.67 -7.80
CA LEU A 82 -6.43 1.91 -8.38
C LEU A 82 -6.83 1.71 -9.82
N ASP A 83 -7.83 2.46 -10.26
CA ASP A 83 -8.15 2.62 -11.68
C ASP A 83 -7.49 3.88 -12.26
N ASN A 84 -7.38 3.93 -13.58
CA ASN A 84 -6.72 4.98 -14.34
C ASN A 84 -7.23 6.40 -14.06
N PRO A 85 -8.54 6.67 -13.90
CA PRO A 85 -9.03 8.02 -13.61
C PRO A 85 -8.47 8.59 -12.30
N ASP A 86 -8.26 7.74 -11.30
CA ASP A 86 -7.83 8.14 -9.96
C ASP A 86 -6.30 8.18 -9.81
N LEU A 87 -5.58 7.42 -10.64
CA LEU A 87 -4.13 7.26 -10.58
C LEU A 87 -3.39 8.61 -10.60
N GLN A 88 -3.75 9.50 -11.53
CA GLN A 88 -3.05 10.77 -11.72
C GLN A 88 -3.19 11.68 -10.50
N GLN A 89 -4.36 11.67 -9.85
CA GLN A 89 -4.61 12.50 -8.67
C GLN A 89 -3.83 11.98 -7.47
N ILE A 90 -3.83 10.66 -7.25
CA ILE A 90 -3.12 10.03 -6.13
C ILE A 90 -1.61 10.13 -6.34
N ALA A 91 -1.09 9.91 -7.56
CA ALA A 91 0.34 10.03 -7.86
C ALA A 91 0.89 11.44 -7.56
N ARG A 92 0.13 12.49 -7.88
CA ARG A 92 0.52 13.89 -7.58
C ARG A 92 0.66 14.18 -6.10
N SER A 93 -0.01 13.42 -5.23
CA SER A 93 0.13 13.57 -3.78
C SER A 93 1.45 13.04 -3.23
N GLY A 94 2.21 12.28 -4.03
CA GLY A 94 3.42 11.59 -3.59
C GLY A 94 3.17 10.34 -2.75
N ALA A 95 1.90 9.91 -2.63
CA ALA A 95 1.52 8.74 -1.82
C ALA A 95 1.94 7.39 -2.43
N LEU A 96 2.26 7.33 -3.73
CA LEU A 96 2.62 6.10 -4.42
C LEU A 96 4.13 5.93 -4.51
N ALA A 97 4.62 4.75 -4.11
CA ALA A 97 6.01 4.37 -4.32
C ALA A 97 6.27 4.13 -5.82
N PRO A 98 7.41 4.61 -6.36
CA PRO A 98 7.79 4.27 -7.73
C PRO A 98 8.08 2.76 -7.83
N LEU A 99 7.65 2.13 -8.92
CA LEU A 99 7.82 0.69 -9.13
C LEU A 99 9.18 0.30 -9.72
N ARG A 100 9.86 1.24 -10.38
CA ARG A 100 11.16 1.02 -11.03
C ARG A 100 12.25 0.46 -10.11
N PRO A 101 12.41 0.93 -8.84
CA PRO A 101 13.38 0.37 -7.91
C PRO A 101 13.14 -1.11 -7.59
N TYR A 102 11.91 -1.60 -7.78
CA TYR A 102 11.53 -2.99 -7.55
C TYR A 102 11.63 -3.86 -8.81
N GLY A 103 12.24 -3.34 -9.89
CA GLY A 103 12.43 -4.07 -11.15
C GLY A 103 11.15 -4.18 -12.00
N VAL A 104 10.06 -3.54 -11.59
CA VAL A 104 8.81 -3.53 -12.35
C VAL A 104 8.84 -2.39 -13.36
N ARG A 105 8.87 -2.76 -14.64
CA ARG A 105 8.84 -1.85 -15.79
C ARG A 105 7.40 -1.44 -16.09
N THR A 106 7.18 -0.13 -16.24
CA THR A 106 5.88 0.47 -16.54
C THR A 106 5.91 1.28 -17.84
N ASP A 107 7.01 1.20 -18.58
CA ASP A 107 7.11 1.58 -19.98
C ASP A 107 6.44 0.48 -20.81
N GLY A 108 5.14 0.64 -21.02
CA GLY A 108 4.38 -0.20 -21.97
C GLY A 108 4.93 -0.09 -23.38
#